data_AF-A0A968A2N9-F1
#
_entry.id   AF-A0A968A2N9-F1
#
_cell.length_a   1.000
_cell.length_b   1.000
_cell.length_c   1.000
_cell.angle_alpha   90.00
_cell.angle_beta   90.00
_cell.angle_gamma   90.00
#
_symmetry.space_group_name_H-M   'P 1'
#
loop_
_entity.id
_entity.type
_entity.pdbx_description
1 polymer ?
#
loop_
_entity_poly.entity_id
_entity_poly.type
_entity_poly.pdbx_seq_one_letter_code
_entity_poly.pdbx_strand_id
1 'polypeptide(L)' 'QDGTREEFDRDKLLRGIRISCAKRPVSAAEIERLVGEIESALQAMGRAEVSSRVVGDMVIAGLKEMDQ' A
#
# COMPACT_ATOMS: atom_id res chain seq x y z
N GLN A 1 -8.84 -12.92 -8.87
CA GLN A 1 -10.26 -13.27 -8.81
C GLN A 1 -10.45 -13.97 -7.49
N ASP A 2 -11.19 -13.36 -6.59
CA ASP A 2 -11.93 -13.93 -5.45
C ASP A 2 -12.50 -12.71 -4.73
N GLY A 3 -13.82 -12.54 -4.79
CA GLY A 3 -14.54 -11.36 -4.28
C GLY A 3 -14.65 -11.33 -2.76
N THR A 4 -13.66 -11.88 -2.07
CA THR A 4 -13.60 -11.96 -0.62
C THR A 4 -13.23 -10.59 -0.09
N ARG A 5 -14.16 -9.95 0.61
CA ARG A 5 -13.84 -8.78 1.41
C ARG A 5 -13.03 -9.25 2.60
N GLU A 6 -11.77 -8.85 2.63
CA GLU A 6 -10.94 -8.96 3.81
C GLU A 6 -10.81 -7.56 4.42
N GLU A 7 -10.76 -7.51 5.75
CA GLU A 7 -10.44 -6.27 6.44
C GLU A 7 -9.03 -5.79 6.02
N PHE A 8 -8.86 -4.47 6.03
CA PHE A 8 -7.56 -3.89 5.73
C PHE A 8 -6.57 -4.29 6.83
N ASP A 9 -5.60 -5.10 6.47
CA ASP A 9 -4.53 -5.52 7.37
C ASP A 9 -3.23 -4.82 6.97
N ARG A 10 -2.76 -3.96 7.87
CA ARG A 10 -1.52 -3.17 7.68
C ARG A 10 -0.31 -4.09 7.48
N ASP A 11 -0.21 -5.18 8.22
CA ASP A 11 0.93 -6.10 8.14
C ASP A 11 0.93 -6.84 6.79
N LYS A 12 -0.26 -7.24 6.32
CA LYS A 12 -0.46 -7.82 4.98
C LYS A 12 -0.05 -6.85 3.87
N LEU A 13 -0.43 -5.57 3.98
CA LEU A 13 -0.01 -4.54 3.05
C LEU A 13 1.52 -4.41 3.05
N LEU A 14 2.13 -4.29 4.23
CA LEU A 14 3.57 -4.12 4.40
C LEU A 14 4.34 -5.31 3.80
N ARG A 15 3.84 -6.53 3.99
CA ARG A 15 4.38 -7.75 3.37
C ARG A 15 4.25 -7.73 1.85
N GLY A 16 3.10 -7.31 1.33
CA GLY A 16 2.86 -7.16 -0.11
C GLY A 16 3.77 -6.13 -0.76
N ILE A 17 3.98 -4.98 -0.10
CA ILE A 17 4.92 -3.93 -0.53
C ILE A 17 6.34 -4.48 -0.51
N ARG A 18 6.77 -5.15 0.58
CA ARG A 18 8.09 -5.77 0.67
C ARG A 18 8.35 -6.76 -0.45
N ILE A 19 7.38 -7.60 -0.79
CA ILE A 19 7.50 -8.57 -1.88
C ILE A 19 7.60 -7.84 -3.24
N SER A 20 6.77 -6.83 -3.49
CA SER A 20 6.85 -6.04 -4.74
C SER A 20 8.14 -5.24 -4.84
N CYS A 21 8.64 -4.73 -3.72
CA CYS A 21 9.86 -3.93 -3.62
C CYS A 21 11.12 -4.79 -3.43
N ALA A 22 11.03 -6.12 -3.40
CA ALA A 22 12.19 -6.98 -3.14
C ALA A 22 13.35 -6.80 -4.14
N LYS A 23 13.07 -6.20 -5.31
CA LYS A 23 14.08 -5.86 -6.33
C LYS A 23 14.60 -4.42 -6.26
N ARG A 24 14.08 -3.58 -5.37
CA ARG A 24 14.43 -2.15 -5.23
C ARG A 24 14.94 -1.85 -3.82
N PRO A 25 15.92 -0.96 -3.66
CA PRO A 25 16.45 -0.58 -2.34
C PRO A 25 15.50 0.41 -1.65
N VAL A 26 14.34 -0.07 -1.20
CA VAL A 26 13.38 0.75 -0.45
C VAL A 26 13.61 0.55 1.05
N SER A 27 13.80 1.64 1.79
CA SER A 27 14.05 1.55 3.24
C SER A 27 12.78 1.15 4.00
N ALA A 28 12.94 0.49 5.16
CA ALA A 28 11.80 0.15 6.00
C ALA A 28 11.01 1.39 6.44
N ALA A 29 11.71 2.50 6.75
CA ALA A 29 11.09 3.77 7.11
C ALA A 29 10.21 4.34 5.98
N GLU A 30 10.67 4.22 4.73
CA GLU A 30 9.95 4.64 3.54
C GLU A 30 8.64 3.85 3.38
N ILE A 31 8.74 2.52 3.52
CA ILE A 31 7.57 1.63 3.46
C ILE A 31 6.56 1.97 4.56
N GLU A 32 7.01 2.19 5.81
CA GLU A 32 6.10 2.58 6.90
C GLU A 32 5.41 3.92 6.65
N ARG A 33 6.14 4.89 6.10
CA ARG A 33 5.59 6.19 5.70
C ARG A 33 4.50 6.03 4.66
N LEU A 34 4.79 5.28 3.61
CA LEU A 34 3.87 5.00 2.51
C LEU A 34 2.60 4.28 2.99
N VAL A 35 2.75 3.30 3.89
CA VAL A 35 1.61 2.60 4.50
C VAL A 35 0.73 3.57 5.28
N GLY A 36 1.32 4.49 6.04
CA GLY A 36 0.57 5.52 6.78
C GLY A 36 -0.16 6.51 5.86
N GLU A 37 0.48 6.93 4.77
CA GLU A 37 -0.14 7.77 3.72
C GLU A 37 -1.33 7.06 3.08
N ILE A 38 -1.18 5.76 2.76
CA ILE A 38 -2.26 4.94 2.20
C ILE A 38 -3.39 4.79 3.21
N GLU A 39 -3.12 4.49 4.47
CA GLU A 39 -4.15 4.43 5.52
C GLU A 39 -4.92 5.76 5.62
N SER A 40 -4.21 6.88 5.63
CA SER A 40 -4.82 8.21 5.68
C SER A 40 -5.66 8.49 4.43
N ALA A 41 -5.17 8.14 3.25
CA ALA A 41 -5.91 8.28 1.99
C ALA A 41 -7.16 7.39 1.94
N LEU A 42 -7.06 6.16 2.46
CA LEU A 42 -8.19 5.24 2.58
C LEU A 42 -9.26 5.79 3.52
N GLN A 43 -8.86 6.31 4.68
CA GLN A 43 -9.77 6.97 5.62
C GLN A 43 -10.39 8.23 5.00
N ALA A 44 -9.60 9.07 4.32
CA ALA A 44 -10.07 10.29 3.67
C ALA A 44 -11.03 10.01 2.52
N MET A 45 -10.86 8.88 1.80
CA MET A 45 -11.79 8.45 0.76
C MET A 45 -13.16 8.05 1.31
N GLY A 46 -13.29 7.77 2.62
CA GLY A 46 -14.55 7.37 3.25
C GLY A 46 -15.16 6.10 2.65
N ARG A 47 -14.36 5.29 1.95
CA ARG A 47 -14.81 4.07 1.29
C ARG A 47 -14.64 2.89 2.21
N ALA A 48 -15.73 2.17 2.45
CA ALA A 48 -15.70 0.91 3.20
C ALA A 48 -14.98 -0.22 2.44
N GLU A 49 -14.78 -0.06 1.13
CA GLU A 49 -14.19 -1.09 0.27
C GLU A 49 -13.24 -0.48 -0.74
N VAL A 50 -12.03 -1.04 -0.81
CA VAL A 50 -11.01 -0.63 -1.77
C VAL A 50 -10.42 -1.87 -2.43
N SER A 51 -10.34 -1.84 -3.75
CA SER A 51 -9.77 -2.95 -4.50
C SER A 51 -8.26 -3.03 -4.26
N SER A 52 -7.73 -4.26 -4.14
CA SER A 52 -6.29 -4.51 -4.01
C SER A 52 -5.46 -3.88 -5.13
N ARG A 53 -6.04 -3.73 -6.33
CA ARG A 53 -5.44 -2.96 -7.44
C ARG A 53 -5.18 -1.50 -7.09
N VAL A 54 -6.17 -0.82 -6.51
CA VAL A 54 -6.05 0.61 -6.13
C VAL A 54 -4.98 0.77 -5.08
N VAL A 55 -4.95 -0.12 -4.09
CA VAL A 55 -3.90 -0.15 -3.07
C VAL A 55 -2.52 -0.34 -3.70
N GLY A 56 -2.38 -1.29 -4.64
CA GLY A 56 -1.14 -1.49 -5.39
C GLY A 56 -0.72 -0.27 -6.21
N ASP A 57 -1.65 0.39 -6.88
CA ASP A 57 -1.39 1.63 -7.64
C ASP A 57 -0.92 2.76 -6.70
N MET A 58 -1.57 2.96 -5.56
CA MET A 58 -1.15 3.96 -4.56
C MET A 58 0.25 3.67 -4.01
N VAL A 59 0.56 2.40 -3.74
CA VAL A 59 1.91 1.97 -3.34
C VAL A 59 2.93 2.34 -4.42
N ILE A 60 2.66 1.97 -5.68
CA ILE A 60 3.59 2.24 -6.79
C ILE A 60 3.76 3.73 -7.01
N ALA A 61 2.69 4.51 -6.94
CA ALA A 61 2.71 5.96 -7.08
C ALA A 61 3.58 6.60 -6.00
N GLY A 62 3.35 6.26 -4.72
CA GLY A 62 4.14 6.81 -3.62
C GLY A 62 5.60 6.36 -3.67
N LEU A 63 5.89 5.09 -4.00
CA LEU A 63 7.27 4.63 -4.23
C LEU A 63 7.96 5.42 -5.34
N LYS A 64 7.23 5.77 -6.40
CA LYS A 64 7.78 6.53 -7.53
C LYS A 64 8.05 7.99 -7.16
N GLU A 65 7.27 8.57 -6.25
CA GLU A 65 7.56 9.90 -5.68
C GLU A 65 8.78 9.88 -4.75
N MET A 66 9.04 8.75 -4.09
CA MET A 66 10.16 8.60 -3.13
C MET A 66 11.48 8.24 -3.81
N ASP A 67 11.43 7.56 -4.96
CA ASP A 67 12.59 7.24 -5.80
C ASP A 67 13.12 8.46 -6.59
N GLN A 68 12.39 9.58 -6.60
CA GLN A 68 12.71 10.82 -7.32
C GLN A 68 13.45 11.84 -6.46
#